data_AF-A0AA38MPH0-F1
#
_entry.id   AF-A0AA38MPH0-F1
#
_cell.length_a   1.000
_cell.length_b   1.000
_cell.length_c   1.000
_cell.angle_alpha   90.00
_cell.angle_beta   90.00
_cell.angle_gamma   90.00
#
_symmetry.space_group_name_H-M   'P 1'
#
loop_
_entity.id
_entity.type
_entity.pdbx_description
1 polymer ?
#
loop_
_entity_poly.entity_id
_entity_poly.type
_entity_poly.pdbx_seq_one_letter_code
_entity_poly.pdbx_strand_id
1 'polypeptide(L)'
;MATFVWTSTIKINIVMLYLIGLWSKSDKYGLYTLYTVFTTIVVMGGHNFFQAMNIFFVYDNLEALTESIFITVTDILAWIKVYFFIRNVELRKKLIRTLTNATFQPKNLKQIHIVQPALKTWKRMYITFSVMTSYTVLIWTTFPFLDKSFKERNLPFAAWYPYDSKKSPFYELTYVYQVLGMWYLTLVTINMDTLMAALMVLIGAQCDILCNNLQTVNISRRSGFLSETSFNENLIKCIKHHREIVRFAVDCNKFFSMIVLGQFFTSTVVLAVTMFQMTLVDPVSTESFTHLSYVNALTAQLFMYCWFGNEVEVKTRMTIFDWTSTIKINIVMLYLVGLWSESDKYDLYTLHTFFTTIIVMGGHNFFQAMNIFFVYNNLEALTETIFVVVTDVLASMKMYFFIRNVKLRKKLMRNLTNVTFQPRNSTQIQMVQPALKSWKVIYITFSIMASYTMVIWTVLPLLNDSFKEGRLPFAAWYPYDSRKSPFYELTYVYQVLGIWCLTVANLNMETMIAALMVLTGAQCDILCNNLHTLQSGSDFNENMIQYVKHHRDIVRFAANCNNFFSMIVLCQFFTSTAVLAFAMFQMTLLDAVSPESFTNLSYMNALTAQLFMYCWFGNEIETKVRLL
;
A
#
# COMPACT_ATOMS: atom_id res chain seq x y z
N MET A 1 -40.81 3.38 -9.48
CA MET A 1 -39.62 2.57 -9.11
C MET A 1 -39.55 2.56 -7.58
N ALA A 2 -39.39 1.39 -6.95
CA ALA A 2 -39.25 1.33 -5.49
C ALA A 2 -38.01 2.10 -5.03
N THR A 3 -38.11 2.83 -3.91
CA THR A 3 -37.00 3.60 -3.34
C THR A 3 -35.82 2.69 -3.01
N PHE A 4 -34.62 3.07 -3.43
CA PHE A 4 -33.42 2.30 -3.15
C PHE A 4 -33.04 2.44 -1.66
N VAL A 5 -32.93 1.29 -0.98
CA VAL A 5 -32.68 1.24 0.47
C VAL A 5 -31.19 1.14 0.73
N TRP A 6 -30.51 2.30 0.82
CA TRP A 6 -29.07 2.37 1.14
C TRP A 6 -28.69 1.67 2.45
N THR A 7 -29.59 1.69 3.43
CA THR A 7 -29.41 1.02 4.74
C THR A 7 -29.40 -0.51 4.63
N SER A 8 -29.85 -1.09 3.51
CA SER A 8 -29.76 -2.53 3.25
C SER A 8 -28.30 -3.02 3.18
N THR A 9 -27.38 -2.16 2.74
CA THR A 9 -25.95 -2.47 2.73
C THR A 9 -25.44 -2.66 4.16
N ILE A 10 -25.67 -1.69 5.04
CA ILE A 10 -25.20 -1.70 6.44
C ILE A 10 -26.15 -2.42 7.40
N LYS A 11 -27.13 -3.16 6.88
CA LYS A 11 -28.14 -3.83 7.72
C LYS A 11 -27.49 -4.79 8.71
N ILE A 12 -26.42 -5.48 8.30
CA ILE A 12 -25.68 -6.40 9.17
C ILE A 12 -25.08 -5.65 10.37
N ASN A 13 -24.43 -4.50 10.15
CA ASN A 13 -23.92 -3.65 11.24
C ASN A 13 -25.03 -3.19 12.17
N ILE A 14 -26.15 -2.71 11.63
CA ILE A 14 -27.27 -2.22 12.43
C ILE A 14 -27.81 -3.34 13.34
N VAL A 15 -27.98 -4.54 12.80
CA VAL A 15 -28.48 -5.69 13.56
C VAL A 15 -27.48 -6.12 14.63
N MET A 16 -26.19 -6.25 14.30
CA MET A 16 -25.17 -6.68 15.25
C MET A 16 -24.95 -5.63 16.34
N LEU A 17 -24.88 -4.34 15.99
CA LEU A 17 -24.78 -3.24 16.96
C LEU A 17 -26.03 -3.15 17.84
N TYR A 18 -27.22 -3.49 17.32
CA TYR A 18 -28.44 -3.58 18.11
C TYR A 18 -28.34 -4.73 19.13
N LEU A 19 -27.89 -5.91 18.70
CA LEU A 19 -27.74 -7.09 19.54
C LEU A 19 -26.74 -6.88 20.69
N ILE A 20 -25.63 -6.19 20.46
CA ILE A 20 -24.63 -5.90 21.51
C ILE A 20 -24.98 -4.67 22.38
N GLY A 21 -26.14 -4.07 22.16
CA GLY A 21 -26.66 -2.97 22.99
C GLY A 21 -26.25 -1.56 22.55
N LEU A 22 -25.55 -1.39 21.42
CA LEU A 22 -25.00 -0.07 21.03
C LEU A 22 -25.86 0.69 20.01
N TRP A 23 -26.92 0.08 19.48
CA TRP A 23 -27.80 0.72 18.49
C TRP A 23 -29.24 0.83 18.97
N SER A 24 -29.58 1.90 19.71
CA SER A 24 -30.98 2.13 20.10
C SER A 24 -31.85 2.52 18.90
N LYS A 25 -33.07 1.95 18.85
CA LYS A 25 -34.13 2.34 17.90
C LYS A 25 -35.06 3.43 18.44
N SER A 26 -35.02 3.69 19.75
CA SER A 26 -35.88 4.65 20.45
C SER A 26 -35.05 5.66 21.22
N ASP A 27 -35.55 6.89 21.30
CA ASP A 27 -34.92 7.99 22.03
C ASP A 27 -35.33 8.04 23.50
N LYS A 28 -36.26 7.16 23.93
CA LYS A 28 -36.70 7.06 25.32
C LYS A 28 -35.80 6.10 26.10
N TYR A 29 -35.44 6.49 27.32
CA TYR A 29 -34.78 5.62 28.29
C TYR A 29 -35.70 4.46 28.68
N GLY A 30 -35.20 3.23 28.59
CA GLY A 30 -35.97 2.02 28.91
C GLY A 30 -35.07 0.81 29.15
N LEU A 31 -35.65 -0.39 29.12
CA LEU A 31 -34.93 -1.66 29.36
C LEU A 31 -33.73 -1.85 28.42
N TYR A 32 -33.81 -1.36 27.18
CA TYR A 32 -32.68 -1.41 26.25
C TYR A 32 -31.50 -0.55 26.71
N THR A 33 -31.76 0.63 27.30
CA THR A 33 -30.69 1.48 27.86
C THR A 33 -30.00 0.78 29.05
N LEU A 34 -30.78 0.14 29.93
CA LEU A 34 -30.22 -0.66 31.03
C LEU A 34 -29.37 -1.81 30.49
N TYR A 35 -29.83 -2.48 29.43
CA TYR A 35 -29.05 -3.50 28.74
C TYR A 35 -27.75 -2.96 28.15
N THR A 36 -27.78 -1.81 27.47
CA THR A 36 -26.59 -1.11 26.95
C THR A 36 -25.58 -0.80 28.05
N VAL A 37 -26.05 -0.26 29.18
CA VAL A 37 -25.21 0.10 30.33
C VAL A 37 -24.60 -1.16 30.93
N PHE A 38 -25.40 -2.21 31.10
CA PHE A 38 -24.92 -3.50 31.61
C PHE A 38 -23.86 -4.12 30.70
N THR A 39 -24.09 -4.24 29.39
CA THR A 39 -23.11 -4.85 28.48
C THR A 39 -21.84 -4.00 28.35
N THR A 40 -21.96 -2.68 28.28
CA THR A 40 -20.79 -1.80 28.13
C THR A 40 -19.98 -1.73 29.42
N ILE A 41 -20.61 -1.56 30.58
CA ILE A 41 -19.89 -1.38 31.85
C ILE A 41 -19.46 -2.73 32.45
N VAL A 42 -20.36 -3.71 32.53
CA VAL A 42 -20.10 -4.96 33.26
C VAL A 42 -19.31 -5.95 32.41
N VAL A 43 -19.71 -6.16 31.16
CA VAL A 43 -19.06 -7.15 30.28
C VAL A 43 -17.74 -6.60 29.74
N MET A 44 -17.76 -5.43 29.11
CA MET A 44 -16.55 -4.81 28.54
C MET A 44 -15.73 -4.06 29.59
N GLY A 45 -16.35 -3.29 30.48
CA GLY A 45 -15.61 -2.51 31.49
C GLY A 45 -14.93 -3.35 32.54
N GLY A 46 -15.61 -4.36 33.07
CA GLY A 46 -15.02 -5.28 34.03
C GLY A 46 -13.82 -6.03 33.44
N HIS A 47 -13.94 -6.54 32.21
CA HIS A 47 -12.86 -7.29 31.55
C HIS A 47 -11.60 -6.43 31.41
N ASN A 48 -11.75 -5.24 30.84
CA ASN A 48 -10.63 -4.33 30.59
C ASN A 48 -10.05 -3.81 31.90
N PHE A 49 -10.88 -3.61 32.94
CA PHE A 49 -10.41 -3.20 34.27
C PHE A 49 -9.48 -4.26 34.88
N PHE A 50 -9.87 -5.54 34.87
CA PHE A 50 -9.07 -6.61 35.46
C PHE A 50 -7.75 -6.84 34.70
N GLN A 51 -7.74 -6.67 33.38
CA GLN A 51 -6.50 -6.68 32.59
C GLN A 51 -5.60 -5.47 32.87
N ALA A 52 -6.17 -4.26 32.92
CA ALA A 52 -5.42 -3.06 33.25
C ALA A 52 -4.82 -3.14 34.67
N MET A 53 -5.55 -3.71 35.63
CA MET A 53 -5.04 -3.96 36.97
C MET A 53 -3.85 -4.93 36.98
N ASN A 54 -3.83 -5.93 36.10
CA ASN A 54 -2.75 -6.91 36.01
C ASN A 54 -1.38 -6.25 35.78
N ILE A 55 -1.32 -5.17 35.01
CA ILE A 55 -0.09 -4.42 34.72
C ILE A 55 0.64 -4.00 36.01
N PHE A 56 -0.08 -3.57 37.04
CA PHE A 56 0.51 -3.16 38.33
C PHE A 56 1.10 -4.33 39.12
N PHE A 57 0.76 -5.58 38.79
CA PHE A 57 1.27 -6.77 39.46
C PHE A 57 2.39 -7.46 38.68
N VAL A 58 2.53 -7.18 37.38
CA VAL A 58 3.52 -7.84 36.50
C VAL A 58 4.60 -6.91 35.97
N TYR A 59 4.66 -5.65 36.43
CA TYR A 59 5.57 -4.62 35.89
C TYR A 59 7.07 -4.96 36.01
N ASP A 60 7.45 -5.81 36.97
CA ASP A 60 8.83 -6.24 37.15
C ASP A 60 9.30 -7.29 36.12
N ASN A 61 8.37 -7.97 35.43
CA ASN A 61 8.67 -8.95 34.40
C ASN A 61 8.36 -8.37 33.01
N LEU A 62 9.39 -8.10 32.21
CA LEU A 62 9.26 -7.46 30.90
C LEU A 62 8.36 -8.25 29.93
N GLU A 63 8.44 -9.58 29.92
CA GLU A 63 7.67 -10.45 29.05
C GLU A 63 6.18 -10.41 29.42
N ALA A 64 5.85 -10.63 30.70
CA ALA A 64 4.48 -10.56 31.20
C ALA A 64 3.87 -9.15 31.11
N LEU A 65 4.71 -8.12 31.30
CA LEU A 65 4.32 -6.71 31.15
C LEU A 65 3.96 -6.40 29.69
N THR A 66 4.83 -6.77 28.75
CA THR A 66 4.58 -6.51 27.33
C THR A 66 3.37 -7.28 26.83
N GLU A 67 3.13 -8.49 27.33
CA GLU A 67 1.94 -9.30 27.02
C GLU A 67 0.64 -8.64 27.51
N SER A 68 0.68 -8.07 28.72
CA SER A 68 -0.46 -7.35 29.31
C SER A 68 -0.72 -5.98 28.64
N ILE A 69 0.34 -5.26 28.25
CA ILE A 69 0.23 -3.90 27.69
C ILE A 69 -0.47 -3.91 26.33
N PHE A 70 -0.09 -4.80 25.41
CA PHE A 70 -0.62 -4.72 24.03
C PHE A 70 -2.12 -5.02 23.97
N ILE A 71 -2.63 -5.90 24.83
CA ILE A 71 -4.06 -6.21 24.94
C ILE A 71 -4.78 -5.02 25.59
N THR A 72 -4.29 -4.56 26.74
CA THR A 72 -4.90 -3.44 27.49
C THR A 72 -5.01 -2.16 26.64
N VAL A 73 -3.99 -1.87 25.83
CA VAL A 73 -3.99 -0.69 24.93
C VAL A 73 -5.07 -0.80 23.84
N THR A 74 -5.26 -1.98 23.25
CA THR A 74 -6.36 -2.24 22.29
C THR A 74 -7.74 -2.10 22.95
N ASP A 75 -7.85 -2.58 24.19
CA ASP A 75 -9.06 -2.55 24.99
C ASP A 75 -9.47 -1.13 25.39
N ILE A 76 -8.50 -0.29 25.73
CA ILE A 76 -8.71 1.15 25.96
C ILE A 76 -9.20 1.84 24.68
N LEU A 77 -8.63 1.50 23.52
CA LEU A 77 -9.11 2.05 22.25
C LEU A 77 -10.57 1.67 21.99
N ALA A 78 -10.96 0.42 22.24
CA ALA A 78 -12.36 0.02 22.08
C ALA A 78 -13.30 0.86 22.97
N TRP A 79 -12.90 1.19 24.20
CA TRP A 79 -13.64 2.12 25.06
C TRP A 79 -13.81 3.50 24.43
N ILE A 80 -12.71 4.04 23.87
CA ILE A 80 -12.72 5.31 23.16
C ILE A 80 -13.68 5.26 21.97
N LYS A 81 -13.68 4.15 21.21
CA LYS A 81 -14.62 3.94 20.08
C LYS A 81 -16.07 3.97 20.55
N VAL A 82 -16.40 3.20 21.59
CA VAL A 82 -17.76 3.14 22.16
C VAL A 82 -18.21 4.49 22.68
N TYR A 83 -17.34 5.19 23.40
CA TYR A 83 -17.61 6.54 23.89
C TYR A 83 -17.95 7.51 22.76
N PHE A 84 -17.10 7.61 21.73
CA PHE A 84 -17.36 8.49 20.59
C PHE A 84 -18.60 8.05 19.80
N PHE A 85 -18.83 6.75 19.66
CA PHE A 85 -20.01 6.21 18.98
C PHE A 85 -21.31 6.60 19.70
N ILE A 86 -21.35 6.49 21.04
CA ILE A 86 -22.52 6.89 21.83
C ILE A 86 -22.67 8.41 21.83
N ARG A 87 -21.58 9.16 22.08
CA ARG A 87 -21.57 10.62 22.08
C ARG A 87 -22.08 11.21 20.76
N ASN A 88 -21.73 10.61 19.63
CA ASN A 88 -22.10 11.10 18.30
C ASN A 88 -23.41 10.48 17.77
N VAL A 89 -24.33 10.05 18.64
CA VAL A 89 -25.62 9.43 18.23
C VAL A 89 -26.45 10.32 17.31
N GLU A 90 -26.53 11.63 17.57
CA GLU A 90 -27.30 12.55 16.73
C GLU A 90 -26.68 12.74 15.35
N LEU A 91 -25.34 12.78 15.28
CA LEU A 91 -24.62 12.82 14.01
C LEU A 91 -24.83 11.52 13.22
N ARG A 92 -24.79 10.37 13.88
CA ARG A 92 -25.10 9.07 13.26
C ARG A 92 -26.53 9.05 12.69
N LYS A 93 -27.53 9.50 13.45
CA LYS A 93 -28.92 9.61 12.96
C LYS A 93 -29.02 10.54 11.74
N LYS A 94 -28.33 11.69 11.77
CA LYS A 94 -28.27 12.63 10.64
C LYS A 94 -27.70 11.97 9.38
N LEU A 95 -26.61 11.21 9.51
CA LEU A 95 -26.01 10.48 8.39
C LEU A 95 -26.99 9.48 7.78
N ILE A 96 -27.65 8.67 8.60
CA ILE A 96 -28.65 7.70 8.12
C ILE A 96 -29.85 8.38 7.45
N ARG A 97 -30.36 9.49 8.01
CA ARG A 97 -31.44 10.28 7.41
C ARG A 97 -31.03 10.86 6.04
N THR A 98 -29.79 11.34 5.92
CA THR A 98 -29.28 11.90 4.66
C THR A 98 -29.32 10.88 3.52
N LEU A 99 -29.03 9.61 3.80
CA LEU A 99 -29.12 8.53 2.81
C LEU A 99 -30.55 8.27 2.31
N THR A 100 -31.57 8.63 3.08
CA THR A 100 -32.98 8.50 2.69
C THR A 100 -33.50 9.69 1.88
N ASN A 101 -32.73 10.79 1.79
CA ASN A 101 -33.13 11.98 1.04
C ASN A 101 -33.26 11.68 -0.46
N ALA A 102 -34.23 12.34 -1.11
CA ALA A 102 -34.49 12.18 -2.55
C ALA A 102 -33.25 12.48 -3.43
N THR A 103 -32.39 13.41 -3.01
CA THR A 103 -31.15 13.76 -3.73
C THR A 103 -30.15 12.59 -3.82
N PHE A 104 -30.18 11.66 -2.85
CA PHE A 104 -29.27 10.50 -2.79
C PHE A 104 -29.86 9.26 -3.46
N GLN A 105 -31.09 9.33 -3.96
CA GLN A 105 -31.75 8.20 -4.60
C GLN A 105 -31.26 8.04 -6.06
N PRO A 106 -30.86 6.82 -6.48
CA PRO A 106 -30.59 6.55 -7.87
C PRO A 106 -31.88 6.69 -8.69
N LYS A 107 -31.78 7.34 -9.85
CA LYS A 107 -32.93 7.70 -10.70
C LYS A 107 -33.33 6.61 -11.69
N ASN A 108 -32.42 5.69 -12.01
CA ASN A 108 -32.62 4.67 -13.02
C ASN A 108 -31.84 3.39 -12.70
N LEU A 109 -32.15 2.30 -13.41
CA LEU A 109 -31.50 1.00 -13.24
C LEU A 109 -29.99 1.06 -13.52
N LYS A 110 -29.55 1.92 -14.44
CA LYS A 110 -28.13 2.12 -14.74
C LYS A 110 -27.36 2.61 -13.52
N GLN A 111 -27.90 3.60 -12.79
CA GLN A 111 -27.28 4.12 -11.57
C GLN A 111 -27.22 3.07 -10.46
N ILE A 112 -28.24 2.22 -10.34
CA ILE A 112 -28.21 1.08 -9.41
C ILE A 112 -27.08 0.11 -9.79
N HIS A 113 -26.92 -0.21 -11.08
CA HIS A 113 -25.83 -1.07 -11.55
C HIS A 113 -24.45 -0.45 -11.35
N ILE A 114 -24.32 0.88 -11.43
CA ILE A 114 -23.05 1.60 -11.18
C ILE A 114 -22.59 1.43 -9.72
N VAL A 115 -23.50 1.53 -8.76
CA VAL A 115 -23.13 1.50 -7.32
C VAL A 115 -23.03 0.08 -6.75
N GLN A 116 -23.71 -0.89 -7.36
CA GLN A 116 -23.81 -2.27 -6.85
C GLN A 116 -22.45 -2.98 -6.64
N PRO A 117 -21.44 -2.86 -7.52
CA PRO A 117 -20.13 -3.45 -7.31
C PRO A 117 -19.46 -2.95 -6.01
N ALA A 118 -19.49 -1.65 -5.75
CA ALA A 118 -18.89 -1.07 -4.55
C ALA A 118 -19.56 -1.60 -3.27
N LEU A 119 -20.90 -1.72 -3.28
CA LEU A 119 -21.65 -2.27 -2.15
C LEU A 119 -21.38 -3.77 -1.95
N LYS A 120 -21.18 -4.54 -3.03
CA LYS A 120 -20.79 -5.96 -2.95
C LYS A 120 -19.37 -6.12 -2.41
N THR A 121 -18.42 -5.29 -2.85
CA THR A 121 -17.04 -5.29 -2.34
C THR A 121 -17.01 -5.04 -0.84
N TRP A 122 -17.77 -4.05 -0.36
CA TRP A 122 -17.89 -3.80 1.07
C TRP A 122 -18.45 -5.02 1.84
N LYS A 123 -19.51 -5.68 1.34
CA LYS A 123 -20.06 -6.88 1.98
C LYS A 123 -19.04 -8.02 2.05
N ARG A 124 -18.27 -8.23 0.99
CA ARG A 124 -17.19 -9.23 0.97
C ARG A 124 -16.13 -8.90 2.01
N MET A 125 -15.68 -7.64 2.07
CA MET A 125 -14.71 -7.19 3.07
C MET A 125 -15.24 -7.33 4.51
N TYR A 126 -16.51 -6.99 4.76
CA TYR A 126 -17.14 -7.21 6.07
C TYR A 126 -17.03 -8.68 6.50
N ILE A 127 -17.41 -9.61 5.61
CA ILE A 127 -17.39 -11.05 5.92
C ILE A 127 -15.95 -11.53 6.13
N THR A 128 -15.03 -11.20 5.22
CA THR A 128 -13.62 -11.62 5.33
C THR A 128 -12.97 -11.10 6.60
N PHE A 129 -13.16 -9.81 6.92
CA PHE A 129 -12.63 -9.21 8.14
C PHE A 129 -13.25 -9.85 9.39
N SER A 130 -14.57 -10.05 9.40
CA SER A 130 -15.26 -10.69 10.53
C SER A 130 -14.76 -12.12 10.77
N VAL A 131 -14.58 -12.92 9.73
CA VAL A 131 -14.09 -14.30 9.83
C VAL A 131 -12.66 -14.31 10.35
N MET A 132 -11.79 -13.47 9.82
CA MET A 132 -10.38 -13.40 10.24
C MET A 132 -10.26 -12.99 11.71
N THR A 133 -10.95 -11.93 12.15
CA THR A 133 -10.90 -11.49 13.56
C THR A 133 -11.55 -12.51 14.49
N SER A 134 -12.66 -13.13 14.08
CA SER A 134 -13.29 -14.21 14.87
C SER A 134 -12.38 -15.42 15.02
N TYR A 135 -11.61 -15.75 13.98
CA TYR A 135 -10.60 -16.81 14.02
C TYR A 135 -9.47 -16.49 15.01
N THR A 136 -8.97 -15.24 15.01
CA THR A 136 -7.99 -14.79 16.00
C THR A 136 -8.51 -14.98 17.42
N VAL A 137 -9.73 -14.53 17.73
CA VAL A 137 -10.32 -14.69 19.07
C VAL A 137 -10.51 -16.17 19.42
N LEU A 138 -10.92 -17.01 18.46
CA LEU A 138 -11.03 -18.46 18.68
C LEU A 138 -9.69 -19.09 19.07
N ILE A 139 -8.60 -18.75 18.37
CA ILE A 139 -7.26 -19.25 18.70
C ILE A 139 -6.89 -18.84 20.12
N TRP A 140 -7.01 -17.55 20.46
CA TRP A 140 -6.63 -17.04 21.78
C TRP A 140 -7.47 -17.65 22.91
N THR A 141 -8.80 -17.74 22.72
CA THR A 141 -9.70 -18.34 23.72
C THR A 141 -9.55 -19.85 23.84
N THR A 142 -8.90 -20.54 22.89
CA THR A 142 -8.64 -21.98 22.95
C THR A 142 -7.17 -22.31 23.25
N PHE A 143 -6.29 -21.29 23.29
CA PHE A 143 -4.86 -21.43 23.52
C PHE A 143 -4.53 -22.27 24.77
N PRO A 144 -5.16 -22.06 25.95
CA PRO A 144 -4.90 -22.88 27.14
C PRO A 144 -5.16 -24.39 26.97
N PHE A 145 -6.00 -24.77 26.00
CA PHE A 145 -6.24 -26.18 25.68
C PHE A 145 -5.20 -26.75 24.72
N LEU A 146 -4.66 -25.92 23.82
CA LEU A 146 -3.66 -26.30 22.83
C LEU A 146 -2.27 -26.50 23.46
N ASP A 147 -1.88 -25.62 24.38
CA ASP A 147 -0.62 -25.68 25.12
C ASP A 147 -0.69 -26.55 26.39
N LYS A 148 -1.89 -27.04 26.73
CA LYS A 148 -2.23 -27.82 27.94
C LYS A 148 -2.13 -27.03 29.26
N SER A 149 -1.99 -25.71 29.22
CA SER A 149 -1.97 -24.81 30.39
C SER A 149 -3.29 -24.79 31.17
N PHE A 150 -4.39 -25.28 30.58
CA PHE A 150 -5.65 -25.49 31.30
C PHE A 150 -5.50 -26.43 32.50
N LYS A 151 -4.53 -27.36 32.46
CA LYS A 151 -4.24 -28.27 33.59
C LYS A 151 -3.73 -27.53 34.82
N GLU A 152 -3.02 -26.42 34.60
CA GLU A 152 -2.51 -25.51 35.62
C GLU A 152 -3.51 -24.41 35.98
N ARG A 153 -4.71 -24.47 35.39
CA ARG A 153 -5.80 -23.51 35.52
C ARG A 153 -5.36 -22.08 35.16
N ASN A 154 -4.56 -21.96 34.10
CA ASN A 154 -4.21 -20.67 33.52
C ASN A 154 -5.38 -20.15 32.66
N LEU A 155 -5.70 -18.88 32.82
CA LEU A 155 -6.75 -18.21 32.06
C LEU A 155 -6.23 -17.82 30.66
N PRO A 156 -7.11 -17.72 29.64
CA PRO A 156 -6.70 -17.40 28.27
C PRO A 156 -6.15 -15.98 28.10
N PHE A 157 -6.51 -15.07 29.02
CA PHE A 157 -5.99 -13.70 29.04
C PHE A 157 -5.49 -13.37 30.43
N ALA A 158 -4.25 -12.88 30.53
CA ALA A 158 -3.65 -12.46 31.79
C ALA A 158 -4.45 -11.31 32.40
N ALA A 159 -5.01 -11.53 33.59
CA ALA A 159 -5.83 -10.57 34.30
C ALA A 159 -5.77 -10.82 35.82
N TRP A 160 -5.82 -9.75 36.60
CA TRP A 160 -5.90 -9.84 38.05
C TRP A 160 -7.36 -9.84 38.52
N TYR A 161 -7.72 -10.76 39.41
CA TYR A 161 -9.02 -10.80 40.05
C TYR A 161 -8.88 -10.69 41.58
N PRO A 162 -9.84 -10.07 42.29
CA PRO A 162 -9.82 -9.93 43.75
C PRO A 162 -10.17 -11.23 44.49
N TYR A 163 -10.13 -12.37 43.79
CA TYR A 163 -10.41 -13.71 44.31
C TYR A 163 -9.45 -14.72 43.64
N ASP A 164 -9.32 -15.90 44.24
CA ASP A 164 -8.48 -16.97 43.71
C ASP A 164 -9.13 -17.60 42.47
N SER A 165 -8.75 -17.09 41.29
CA SER A 165 -9.25 -17.53 39.99
C SER A 165 -8.82 -18.95 39.62
N LYS A 166 -7.87 -19.57 40.35
CA LYS A 166 -7.48 -20.97 40.12
C LYS A 166 -8.36 -21.96 40.88
N LYS A 167 -9.25 -21.54 41.78
CA LYS A 167 -10.17 -22.45 42.49
C LYS A 167 -11.46 -22.68 41.72
N SER A 168 -11.96 -23.92 41.71
CA SER A 168 -13.27 -24.25 41.14
C SER A 168 -14.36 -23.90 42.16
N PRO A 169 -15.51 -23.30 41.78
CA PRO A 169 -15.99 -23.03 40.41
C PRO A 169 -15.56 -21.66 39.82
N PHE A 170 -14.74 -20.87 40.53
CA PHE A 170 -14.36 -19.52 40.10
C PHE A 170 -13.54 -19.51 38.82
N TYR A 171 -12.70 -20.51 38.59
CA TYR A 171 -11.93 -20.68 37.36
C TYR A 171 -12.87 -20.77 36.14
N GLU A 172 -13.84 -21.68 36.18
CA GLU A 172 -14.76 -21.95 35.09
C GLU A 172 -15.65 -20.72 34.80
N LEU A 173 -16.13 -20.05 35.85
CA LEU A 173 -16.92 -18.82 35.71
C LEU A 173 -16.08 -17.68 35.09
N THR A 174 -14.83 -17.52 35.54
CA THR A 174 -13.93 -16.47 35.04
C THR A 174 -13.50 -16.73 33.60
N TYR A 175 -13.26 -17.99 33.25
CA TYR A 175 -12.96 -18.41 31.89
C TYR A 175 -14.11 -18.04 30.94
N VAL A 176 -15.36 -18.42 31.29
CA VAL A 176 -16.54 -18.08 30.50
C VAL A 176 -16.73 -16.56 30.41
N TYR A 177 -16.50 -15.83 31.50
CA TYR A 177 -16.55 -14.37 31.52
C TYR A 177 -15.55 -13.74 30.55
N GLN A 178 -14.29 -14.17 30.56
CA GLN A 178 -13.27 -13.64 29.63
C GLN A 178 -13.61 -13.95 28.17
N VAL A 179 -14.07 -15.17 27.88
CA VAL A 179 -14.50 -15.55 26.53
C VAL A 179 -15.65 -14.65 26.06
N LEU A 180 -16.70 -14.48 26.87
CA LEU A 180 -17.83 -13.61 26.53
C LEU A 180 -17.42 -12.14 26.38
N GLY A 181 -16.55 -11.64 27.25
CA GLY A 181 -15.99 -10.28 27.19
C GLY A 181 -15.23 -10.03 25.89
N MET A 182 -14.33 -10.94 25.51
CA MET A 182 -13.53 -10.80 24.30
C MET A 182 -14.35 -10.93 23.02
N TRP A 183 -15.33 -11.83 22.97
CA TRP A 183 -16.27 -11.90 21.86
C TRP A 183 -17.11 -10.64 21.73
N TYR A 184 -17.59 -10.09 22.85
CA TYR A 184 -18.32 -8.83 22.86
C TYR A 184 -17.45 -7.68 22.31
N LEU A 185 -16.24 -7.51 22.83
CA LEU A 185 -15.28 -6.50 22.41
C LEU A 185 -14.97 -6.57 20.91
N THR A 186 -14.80 -7.80 20.42
CA THR A 186 -14.52 -8.09 19.02
C THR A 186 -15.68 -7.70 18.13
N LEU A 187 -16.91 -8.06 18.52
CA LEU A 187 -18.12 -7.69 17.78
C LEU A 187 -18.32 -6.17 17.75
N VAL A 188 -18.07 -5.48 18.86
CA VAL A 188 -18.10 -4.01 18.93
C VAL A 188 -17.13 -3.42 17.91
N THR A 189 -15.88 -3.87 17.94
CA THR A 189 -14.79 -3.35 17.10
C THR A 189 -15.06 -3.60 15.62
N ILE A 190 -15.36 -4.85 15.23
CA ILE A 190 -15.68 -5.21 13.83
C ILE A 190 -16.79 -4.33 13.29
N ASN A 191 -17.88 -4.18 14.05
CA ASN A 191 -19.06 -3.48 13.54
C ASN A 191 -18.89 -1.96 13.49
N MET A 192 -18.10 -1.37 14.39
CA MET A 192 -17.78 0.06 14.31
C MET A 192 -16.87 0.36 13.12
N ASP A 193 -15.80 -0.41 12.94
CA ASP A 193 -14.83 -0.17 11.86
C ASP A 193 -15.45 -0.38 10.48
N THR A 194 -16.18 -1.49 10.31
CA THR A 194 -16.82 -1.79 9.03
C THR A 194 -17.98 -0.84 8.72
N LEU A 195 -18.64 -0.25 9.72
CA LEU A 195 -19.64 0.81 9.51
C LEU A 195 -18.97 2.09 8.99
N MET A 196 -17.82 2.48 9.53
CA MET A 196 -17.07 3.65 9.04
C MET A 196 -16.62 3.44 7.59
N ALA A 197 -16.09 2.26 7.29
CA ALA A 197 -15.78 1.85 5.91
C ALA A 197 -17.02 1.92 4.99
N ALA A 198 -18.20 1.50 5.49
CA ALA A 198 -19.43 1.57 4.71
C ALA A 198 -19.82 3.01 4.36
N LEU A 199 -19.69 3.94 5.32
CA LEU A 199 -19.98 5.36 5.10
C LEU A 199 -19.06 5.95 4.03
N MET A 200 -17.77 5.57 4.00
CA MET A 200 -16.83 5.97 2.94
C MET A 200 -17.26 5.42 1.57
N VAL A 201 -17.65 4.15 1.50
CA VAL A 201 -18.17 3.54 0.26
C VAL A 201 -19.40 4.28 -0.26
N LEU A 202 -20.28 4.73 0.65
CA LEU A 202 -21.47 5.50 0.29
C LEU A 202 -21.13 6.88 -0.27
N ILE A 203 -20.10 7.57 0.24
CA ILE A 203 -19.59 8.81 -0.36
C ILE A 203 -19.15 8.54 -1.80
N GLY A 204 -18.31 7.51 -2.00
CA GLY A 204 -17.82 7.13 -3.33
C GLY A 204 -18.95 6.77 -4.30
N ALA A 205 -19.93 5.98 -3.87
CA ALA A 205 -21.09 5.61 -4.68
C ALA A 205 -21.91 6.83 -5.12
N GLN A 206 -22.05 7.85 -4.26
CA GLN A 206 -22.74 9.09 -4.61
C GLN A 206 -21.94 9.94 -5.60
N CYS A 207 -20.60 9.95 -5.51
CA CYS A 207 -19.74 10.55 -6.54
C CYS A 207 -19.95 9.87 -7.90
N ASP A 208 -20.06 8.54 -7.95
CA ASP A 208 -20.31 7.81 -9.19
C ASP A 208 -21.66 8.18 -9.82
N ILE A 209 -22.70 8.35 -8.99
CA ILE A 209 -24.03 8.82 -9.44
C ILE A 209 -23.93 10.25 -9.98
N LEU A 210 -23.21 11.14 -9.29
CA LEU A 210 -22.99 12.52 -9.74
C LEU A 210 -22.27 12.57 -11.09
N CYS A 211 -21.19 11.81 -11.25
CA CYS A 211 -20.46 11.67 -12.52
C CYS A 211 -21.39 11.19 -13.65
N ASN A 212 -22.22 10.18 -13.39
CA ASN A 212 -23.19 9.72 -14.37
C ASN A 212 -24.22 10.80 -14.74
N ASN A 213 -24.75 11.54 -13.76
CA ASN A 213 -25.67 12.64 -14.01
C ASN A 213 -25.01 13.73 -14.90
N LEU A 214 -23.78 14.14 -14.60
CA LEU A 214 -23.04 15.13 -15.38
C LEU A 214 -22.77 14.66 -16.81
N GLN A 215 -22.37 13.40 -17.00
CA GLN A 215 -22.17 12.81 -18.32
C GLN A 215 -23.48 12.81 -19.12
N THR A 216 -24.60 12.40 -18.52
CA THR A 216 -25.90 12.41 -19.19
C THR A 216 -26.31 13.81 -19.62
N VAL A 217 -26.14 14.82 -18.76
CA VAL A 217 -26.44 16.22 -19.10
C VAL A 217 -25.59 16.73 -20.27
N ASN A 218 -24.29 16.42 -20.27
CA ASN A 218 -23.39 16.80 -21.36
C ASN A 218 -23.75 16.13 -22.69
N ILE A 219 -24.00 14.81 -22.68
CA ILE A 219 -24.40 14.06 -23.88
C ILE A 219 -25.68 14.64 -24.47
N SER A 220 -26.72 14.81 -23.64
CA SER A 220 -28.02 15.32 -24.09
C SER A 220 -27.98 16.76 -24.59
N ARG A 221 -27.03 17.58 -24.12
CA ARG A 221 -26.77 18.92 -24.69
C ARG A 221 -26.11 18.84 -26.06
N ARG A 222 -25.09 18.00 -26.22
CA ARG A 222 -24.37 17.82 -27.50
C ARG A 222 -25.27 17.26 -28.60
N SER A 223 -26.16 16.34 -28.27
CA SER A 223 -27.09 15.75 -29.22
C SER A 223 -28.30 16.63 -29.55
N GLY A 224 -28.33 17.88 -29.07
CA GLY A 224 -29.41 18.85 -29.36
C GLY A 224 -30.74 18.57 -28.65
N PHE A 225 -30.85 17.49 -27.86
CA PHE A 225 -32.08 17.12 -27.15
C PHE A 225 -32.37 18.01 -25.91
N LEU A 226 -31.39 18.75 -25.40
CA LEU A 226 -31.57 19.68 -24.28
C LEU A 226 -31.45 21.15 -24.74
N SER A 227 -32.50 21.92 -24.44
CA SER A 227 -32.46 23.37 -24.47
C SER A 227 -31.45 23.92 -23.47
N GLU A 228 -31.00 25.15 -23.66
CA GLU A 228 -30.08 25.82 -22.74
C GLU A 228 -30.66 25.99 -21.32
N THR A 229 -31.96 26.29 -21.23
CA THR A 229 -32.68 26.39 -19.97
C THR A 229 -32.71 25.06 -19.21
N SER A 230 -33.03 23.95 -19.89
CA SER A 230 -33.07 22.61 -19.28
C SER A 230 -31.68 22.08 -18.92
N PHE A 231 -30.65 22.45 -19.69
CA PHE A 231 -29.26 22.19 -19.34
C PHE A 231 -28.88 22.88 -18.02
N ASN A 232 -29.17 24.17 -17.89
CA ASN A 232 -28.87 24.95 -16.69
C ASN A 232 -29.58 24.39 -15.46
N GLU A 233 -30.86 24.02 -15.57
CA GLU A 233 -31.59 23.39 -14.47
C GLU A 233 -30.97 22.05 -14.02
N ASN A 234 -30.59 21.21 -14.98
CA ASN A 234 -29.97 19.92 -14.66
C ASN A 234 -28.56 20.07 -14.08
N LEU A 235 -27.81 21.07 -14.55
CA LEU A 235 -26.51 21.42 -13.96
C LEU A 235 -26.67 21.92 -12.52
N ILE A 236 -27.65 22.79 -12.24
CA ILE A 236 -27.98 23.24 -10.88
C ILE A 236 -28.33 22.05 -9.99
N LYS A 237 -29.09 21.06 -10.49
CA LYS A 237 -29.38 19.81 -9.75
C LYS A 237 -28.10 19.04 -9.42
N CYS A 238 -27.15 18.94 -10.35
CA CYS A 238 -25.85 18.30 -10.11
C CYS A 238 -25.02 19.06 -9.07
N ILE A 239 -24.98 20.39 -9.14
CA ILE A 239 -24.28 21.24 -8.15
C ILE A 239 -24.89 21.05 -6.75
N LYS A 240 -26.23 21.03 -6.65
CA LYS A 240 -26.92 20.76 -5.38
C LYS A 240 -26.57 19.36 -4.84
N HIS A 241 -26.57 18.33 -5.68
CA HIS A 241 -26.18 16.98 -5.29
C HIS A 241 -24.73 16.92 -4.81
N HIS A 242 -23.79 17.53 -5.54
CA HIS A 242 -22.39 17.64 -5.13
C HIS A 242 -22.25 18.31 -3.75
N ARG A 243 -22.97 19.41 -3.50
CA ARG A 243 -22.94 20.10 -2.21
C ARG A 243 -23.41 19.21 -1.06
N GLU A 244 -24.44 18.40 -1.30
CA GLU A 244 -24.93 17.44 -0.31
C GLU A 244 -23.94 16.28 -0.08
N ILE A 245 -23.25 15.80 -1.11
CA ILE A 245 -22.16 14.81 -0.97
C ILE A 245 -21.04 15.36 -0.09
N VAL A 246 -20.60 16.61 -0.34
CA VAL A 246 -19.57 17.27 0.46
C VAL A 246 -20.01 17.42 1.92
N ARG A 247 -21.26 17.85 2.17
CA ARG A 247 -21.81 17.93 3.53
C ARG A 247 -21.82 16.56 4.23
N PHE A 248 -22.28 15.53 3.53
CA PHE A 248 -22.29 14.16 4.05
C PHE A 248 -20.88 13.66 4.37
N ALA A 249 -19.89 13.93 3.51
CA ALA A 249 -18.49 13.58 3.75
C ALA A 249 -17.90 14.31 4.97
N VAL A 250 -18.22 15.60 5.15
CA VAL A 250 -17.80 16.37 6.33
C VAL A 250 -18.42 15.82 7.62
N ASP A 251 -19.70 15.47 7.59
CA ASP A 251 -20.39 14.86 8.73
C ASP A 251 -19.81 13.47 9.06
N CYS A 252 -19.50 12.66 8.04
CA CYS A 252 -18.79 11.39 8.21
C CYS A 252 -17.41 11.59 8.86
N ASN A 253 -16.62 12.54 8.38
CA ASN A 253 -15.30 12.84 8.96
C ASN A 253 -15.41 13.29 10.42
N LYS A 254 -16.39 14.13 10.77
CA LYS A 254 -16.66 14.50 12.17
C LYS A 254 -17.05 13.30 13.04
N PHE A 255 -17.76 12.33 12.46
CA PHE A 255 -18.22 11.13 13.18
C PHE A 255 -17.07 10.21 13.58
N PHE A 256 -16.10 9.98 12.68
CA PHE A 256 -15.05 8.97 12.90
C PHE A 256 -13.61 9.49 12.96
N SER A 257 -13.30 10.76 12.70
CA SER A 257 -11.91 11.28 12.66
C SER A 257 -11.10 10.95 13.91
N MET A 258 -11.62 11.24 15.10
CA MET A 258 -10.93 10.93 16.37
C MET A 258 -10.79 9.43 16.61
N ILE A 259 -11.76 8.64 16.15
CA ILE A 259 -11.71 7.17 16.26
C ILE A 259 -10.60 6.62 15.36
N VAL A 260 -10.54 7.09 14.11
CA VAL A 260 -9.51 6.68 13.15
C VAL A 260 -8.12 7.12 13.65
N LEU A 261 -7.97 8.33 14.18
CA LEU A 261 -6.71 8.77 14.78
C LEU A 261 -6.26 7.84 15.92
N GLY A 262 -7.17 7.55 16.85
CA GLY A 262 -6.91 6.61 17.94
C GLY A 262 -6.55 5.21 17.42
N GLN A 263 -7.23 4.74 16.37
CA GLN A 263 -6.96 3.46 15.72
C GLN A 263 -5.53 3.38 15.19
N PHE A 264 -5.09 4.35 14.38
CA PHE A 264 -3.75 4.33 13.81
C PHE A 264 -2.67 4.41 14.90
N PHE A 265 -2.83 5.30 15.88
CA PHE A 265 -1.88 5.44 16.98
C PHE A 265 -1.74 4.14 17.79
N THR A 266 -2.87 3.60 18.24
CA THR A 266 -2.92 2.37 19.06
C THR A 266 -2.38 1.19 18.28
N SER A 267 -2.78 1.00 17.01
CA SER A 267 -2.28 -0.10 16.17
C SER A 267 -0.78 -0.01 15.94
N THR A 268 -0.19 1.18 15.78
CA THR A 268 1.28 1.30 15.65
C THR A 268 2.00 0.82 16.91
N VAL A 269 1.52 1.23 18.09
CA VAL A 269 2.09 0.77 19.37
C VAL A 269 1.92 -0.75 19.53
N VAL A 270 0.72 -1.26 19.29
CA VAL A 270 0.40 -2.69 19.44
C VAL A 270 1.16 -3.55 18.43
N LEU A 271 1.36 -3.09 17.20
CA LEU A 271 2.17 -3.80 16.21
C LEU A 271 3.64 -3.86 16.66
N ALA A 272 4.20 -2.77 17.18
CA ALA A 272 5.57 -2.76 17.67
C ALA A 272 5.76 -3.73 18.85
N VAL A 273 4.86 -3.71 19.84
CA VAL A 273 4.93 -4.61 21.01
C VAL A 273 4.70 -6.07 20.60
N THR A 274 3.72 -6.35 19.74
CA THR A 274 3.47 -7.71 19.26
C THR A 274 4.65 -8.26 18.44
N MET A 275 5.28 -7.42 17.60
CA MET A 275 6.49 -7.82 16.85
C MET A 275 7.66 -8.12 17.79
N PHE A 276 7.83 -7.34 18.87
CA PHE A 276 8.81 -7.64 19.91
C PHE A 276 8.50 -8.98 20.60
N GLN A 277 7.24 -9.24 20.97
CA GLN A 277 6.84 -10.54 21.55
C GLN A 277 7.13 -11.71 20.62
N MET A 278 6.92 -11.56 19.31
CA MET A 278 7.28 -12.58 18.34
C MET A 278 8.78 -12.91 18.30
N THR A 279 9.66 -12.03 18.78
CA THR A 279 11.10 -12.32 18.90
C THR A 279 11.47 -13.13 20.14
N LEU A 280 10.58 -13.20 21.14
CA LEU A 280 10.81 -13.91 22.40
C LEU A 280 10.35 -15.37 22.34
N VAL A 281 9.50 -15.72 21.36
CA VAL A 281 8.88 -17.03 21.24
C VAL A 281 9.47 -17.83 20.08
N ASP A 282 9.46 -19.17 20.19
CA ASP A 282 9.94 -20.03 19.11
C ASP A 282 9.12 -19.81 17.81
N PRO A 283 9.76 -19.65 16.63
CA PRO A 283 9.07 -19.28 15.40
C PRO A 283 7.92 -20.22 14.98
N VAL A 284 8.01 -21.49 15.35
CA VAL A 284 7.05 -22.57 14.99
C VAL A 284 6.15 -22.94 16.17
N SER A 285 6.17 -22.17 17.27
CA SER A 285 5.30 -22.41 18.42
C SER A 285 3.83 -22.03 18.14
N THR A 286 2.93 -22.59 18.94
CA THR A 286 1.52 -22.19 18.91
C THR A 286 1.35 -20.71 19.30
N GLU A 287 2.19 -20.23 20.21
CA GLU A 287 2.22 -18.84 20.68
C GLU A 287 2.62 -17.87 19.55
N SER A 288 3.71 -18.17 18.82
CA SER A 288 4.10 -17.44 17.61
C SER A 288 2.96 -17.34 16.60
N PHE A 289 2.22 -18.45 16.39
CA PHE A 289 1.05 -18.45 15.51
C PHE A 289 -0.09 -17.57 16.03
N THR A 290 -0.32 -17.51 17.35
CA THR A 290 -1.33 -16.63 17.95
C THR A 290 -1.00 -15.16 17.74
N HIS A 291 0.26 -14.76 17.95
CA HIS A 291 0.74 -13.39 17.69
C HIS A 291 0.67 -13.04 16.21
N LEU A 292 1.09 -13.94 15.31
CA LEU A 292 0.99 -13.74 13.87
C LEU A 292 -0.47 -13.54 13.41
N SER A 293 -1.40 -14.33 13.96
CA SER A 293 -2.83 -14.19 13.67
C SER A 293 -3.37 -12.82 14.10
N TYR A 294 -2.87 -12.28 15.21
CA TYR A 294 -3.24 -10.96 15.73
C TYR A 294 -2.65 -9.82 14.89
N VAL A 295 -1.36 -9.91 14.51
CA VAL A 295 -0.72 -8.95 13.59
C VAL A 295 -1.45 -8.88 12.26
N ASN A 296 -1.83 -10.03 11.69
CA ASN A 296 -2.61 -10.09 10.46
C ASN A 296 -3.98 -9.42 10.61
N ALA A 297 -4.65 -9.66 11.75
CA ALA A 297 -5.94 -9.05 12.04
C ALA A 297 -5.87 -7.52 12.09
N LEU A 298 -4.89 -6.99 12.84
CA LEU A 298 -4.64 -5.55 12.97
C LEU A 298 -4.23 -4.92 11.63
N THR A 299 -3.38 -5.59 10.86
CA THR A 299 -2.92 -5.10 9.56
C THR A 299 -4.09 -4.98 8.58
N ALA A 300 -5.00 -5.97 8.54
CA ALA A 300 -6.18 -5.88 7.66
C ALA A 300 -7.14 -4.77 8.12
N GLN A 301 -7.25 -4.52 9.43
CA GLN A 301 -8.04 -3.42 9.99
C GLN A 301 -7.53 -2.06 9.48
N LEU A 302 -6.21 -1.81 9.54
CA LEU A 302 -5.59 -0.59 9.02
C LEU A 302 -5.74 -0.48 7.50
N PHE A 303 -5.49 -1.58 6.79
CA PHE A 303 -5.63 -1.64 5.34
C PHE A 303 -7.06 -1.26 4.89
N MET A 304 -8.08 -1.72 5.61
CA MET A 304 -9.48 -1.39 5.31
C MET A 304 -9.73 0.12 5.34
N TYR A 305 -9.26 0.81 6.39
CA TYR A 305 -9.39 2.26 6.51
C TYR A 305 -8.67 2.99 5.36
N CYS A 306 -7.42 2.63 5.09
CA CYS A 306 -6.63 3.22 4.02
C CYS A 306 -7.26 3.00 2.64
N TRP A 307 -7.73 1.78 2.37
CA TRP A 307 -8.32 1.40 1.08
C TRP A 307 -9.56 2.24 0.78
N PHE A 308 -10.53 2.28 1.71
CA PHE A 308 -11.76 3.03 1.49
C PHE A 308 -11.56 4.54 1.55
N GLY A 309 -10.59 5.04 2.33
CA GLY A 309 -10.18 6.44 2.27
C GLY A 309 -9.64 6.83 0.89
N ASN A 310 -8.72 6.01 0.35
CA ASN A 310 -8.17 6.21 -1.00
C ASN A 310 -9.25 6.14 -2.09
N GLU A 311 -10.20 5.21 -1.99
CA GLU A 311 -11.33 5.11 -2.94
C GLU A 311 -12.17 6.40 -2.96
N VAL A 312 -12.45 7.00 -1.79
CA VAL A 312 -13.16 8.28 -1.72
C VAL A 312 -12.32 9.39 -2.36
N GLU A 313 -11.02 9.44 -2.10
CA GLU A 313 -10.12 10.42 -2.70
C GLU A 313 -10.11 10.32 -4.24
N VAL A 314 -9.95 9.10 -4.77
CA VAL A 314 -9.95 8.87 -6.23
C VAL A 314 -11.27 9.29 -6.85
N LYS A 315 -12.41 8.94 -6.23
CA LYS A 315 -13.74 9.26 -6.78
C LYS A 315 -14.09 10.75 -6.66
N THR A 316 -13.60 11.44 -5.64
CA THR A 316 -13.82 12.90 -5.45
C THR A 316 -12.96 13.75 -6.38
N ARG A 317 -11.80 13.24 -6.82
CA ARG A 317 -10.97 13.87 -7.87
C ARG A 317 -11.61 13.85 -9.27
N MET A 318 -12.82 13.29 -9.41
CA MET A 318 -13.71 13.29 -10.58
C MET A 318 -13.00 13.39 -11.95
N THR A 319 -12.97 12.27 -12.69
CA THR A 319 -12.81 12.23 -14.16
C THR A 319 -11.45 12.57 -14.79
N ILE A 320 -10.33 12.43 -14.07
CA ILE A 320 -8.99 12.35 -14.68
C ILE A 320 -8.54 10.89 -14.60
N PHE A 321 -8.26 10.27 -15.74
CA PHE A 321 -7.61 8.96 -15.77
C PHE A 321 -6.23 9.09 -15.13
N ASP A 322 -6.06 8.41 -14.01
CA ASP A 322 -4.81 8.43 -13.27
C ASP A 322 -3.78 7.51 -13.94
N TRP A 323 -3.03 8.08 -14.90
CA TRP A 323 -1.90 7.41 -15.53
C TRP A 323 -0.87 6.94 -14.50
N THR A 324 -0.73 7.66 -13.38
CA THR A 324 0.28 7.36 -12.34
C THR A 324 -0.09 6.14 -11.51
N SER A 325 -1.38 5.79 -11.41
CA SER A 325 -1.87 4.57 -10.73
C SER A 325 -1.21 3.30 -11.25
N THR A 326 -0.94 3.23 -12.56
CA THR A 326 -0.26 2.08 -13.17
C THR A 326 1.14 1.89 -12.58
N ILE A 327 1.86 2.98 -12.36
CA ILE A 327 3.27 3.00 -11.93
C ILE A 327 3.45 3.37 -10.46
N LYS A 328 2.37 3.37 -9.68
CA LYS A 328 2.37 3.80 -8.28
C LYS A 328 3.37 3.00 -7.42
N ILE A 329 3.46 1.69 -7.65
CA ILE A 329 4.43 0.84 -6.93
C ILE A 329 5.87 1.27 -7.19
N ASN A 330 6.20 1.61 -8.45
CA ASN A 330 7.52 2.10 -8.83
C ASN A 330 7.84 3.45 -8.16
N ILE A 331 6.87 4.36 -8.15
CA ILE A 331 6.99 5.66 -7.47
C ILE A 331 7.24 5.48 -5.96
N VAL A 332 6.50 4.59 -5.31
CA VAL A 332 6.65 4.30 -3.86
C VAL A 332 8.03 3.71 -3.57
N MET A 333 8.52 2.79 -4.41
CA MET A 333 9.85 2.21 -4.24
C MET A 333 10.96 3.26 -4.44
N LEU A 334 10.84 4.15 -5.44
CA LEU A 334 11.76 5.29 -5.60
C LEU A 334 11.69 6.25 -4.43
N TYR A 335 10.49 6.49 -3.88
CA TYR A 335 10.31 7.31 -2.70
C TYR A 335 11.06 6.73 -1.50
N LEU A 336 10.91 5.42 -1.28
CA LEU A 336 11.53 4.71 -0.17
C LEU A 336 13.06 4.81 -0.21
N VAL A 337 13.68 4.66 -1.38
CA VAL A 337 15.16 4.78 -1.51
C VAL A 337 15.66 6.23 -1.59
N GLY A 338 14.77 7.22 -1.47
CA GLY A 338 15.14 8.64 -1.44
C GLY A 338 15.23 9.32 -2.81
N LEU A 339 14.78 8.68 -3.90
CA LEU A 339 14.91 9.20 -5.27
C LEU A 339 13.66 9.93 -5.79
N TRP A 340 12.57 9.98 -5.01
CA TRP A 340 11.30 10.59 -5.43
C TRP A 340 10.83 11.73 -4.51
N SER A 341 11.43 12.91 -4.66
CA SER A 341 10.98 14.11 -3.93
C SER A 341 9.70 14.72 -4.54
N GLU A 342 8.64 14.87 -3.74
CA GLU A 342 7.43 15.60 -4.15
C GLU A 342 7.58 17.12 -3.96
N SER A 343 8.14 17.53 -2.82
CA SER A 343 8.42 18.93 -2.47
C SER A 343 9.60 19.50 -3.28
N ASP A 344 9.62 20.82 -3.48
CA ASP A 344 10.79 21.56 -3.97
C ASP A 344 11.59 22.21 -2.82
N LYS A 345 11.12 22.07 -1.57
CA LYS A 345 11.74 22.63 -0.37
C LYS A 345 12.59 21.58 0.35
N TYR A 346 13.65 22.04 1.02
CA TYR A 346 14.45 21.23 1.94
C TYR A 346 13.58 20.83 3.15
N ASP A 347 13.25 19.55 3.24
CA ASP A 347 12.44 18.93 4.27
C ASP A 347 13.14 17.69 4.85
N LEU A 348 12.49 17.00 5.81
CA LEU A 348 12.99 15.75 6.37
C LEU A 348 13.27 14.69 5.30
N TYR A 349 12.51 14.72 4.19
CA TYR A 349 12.73 13.80 3.08
C TYR A 349 14.05 14.09 2.36
N THR A 350 14.48 15.37 2.30
CA THR A 350 15.78 15.71 1.74
C THR A 350 16.94 15.15 2.58
N LEU A 351 16.79 15.14 3.91
CA LEU A 351 17.74 14.48 4.81
C LEU A 351 17.74 12.95 4.60
N HIS A 352 16.57 12.34 4.44
CA HIS A 352 16.43 10.92 4.10
C HIS A 352 17.13 10.59 2.78
N THR A 353 16.91 11.38 1.71
CA THR A 353 17.61 11.25 0.43
C THR A 353 19.13 11.32 0.60
N PHE A 354 19.64 12.29 1.36
CA PHE A 354 21.08 12.40 1.63
C PHE A 354 21.61 11.15 2.33
N PHE A 355 20.91 10.69 3.37
CA PHE A 355 21.29 9.50 4.13
C PHE A 355 21.31 8.24 3.24
N THR A 356 20.24 7.98 2.49
CA THR A 356 20.18 6.76 1.65
C THR A 356 21.16 6.80 0.49
N THR A 357 21.27 7.93 -0.23
CA THR A 357 22.09 7.99 -1.45
C THR A 357 23.58 8.16 -1.16
N ILE A 358 23.95 8.99 -0.19
CA ILE A 358 25.36 9.28 0.10
C ILE A 358 25.92 8.32 1.14
N ILE A 359 25.23 8.14 2.27
CA ILE A 359 25.77 7.34 3.38
C ILE A 359 25.63 5.85 3.08
N VAL A 360 24.42 5.39 2.75
CA VAL A 360 24.16 3.95 2.56
C VAL A 360 24.72 3.46 1.21
N MET A 361 24.24 4.02 0.10
CA MET A 361 24.68 3.57 -1.24
C MET A 361 26.09 4.06 -1.57
N GLY A 362 26.37 5.36 -1.41
CA GLY A 362 27.69 5.92 -1.68
C GLY A 362 28.79 5.35 -0.79
N GLY A 363 28.51 5.14 0.49
CA GLY A 363 29.45 4.48 1.41
C GLY A 363 29.73 3.02 1.03
N HIS A 364 28.72 2.26 0.62
CA HIS A 364 28.89 0.87 0.15
C HIS A 364 29.86 0.82 -1.03
N ASN A 365 29.62 1.68 -2.02
CA ASN A 365 30.43 1.76 -3.23
C ASN A 365 31.87 2.20 -2.93
N PHE A 366 32.04 3.13 -1.98
CA PHE A 366 33.36 3.60 -1.55
C PHE A 366 34.22 2.48 -0.95
N PHE A 367 33.68 1.71 0.00
CA PHE A 367 34.44 0.65 0.66
C PHE A 367 34.82 -0.50 -0.28
N GLN A 368 33.96 -0.81 -1.26
CA GLN A 368 34.30 -1.76 -2.32
C GLN A 368 35.37 -1.20 -3.27
N ALA A 369 35.25 0.07 -3.69
CA ALA A 369 36.25 0.69 -4.55
C ALA A 369 37.62 0.77 -3.88
N MET A 370 37.67 1.03 -2.57
CA MET A 370 38.90 1.00 -1.78
C MET A 370 39.54 -0.39 -1.77
N ASN A 371 38.75 -1.47 -1.80
CA ASN A 371 39.26 -2.84 -1.78
C ASN A 371 40.17 -3.15 -2.98
N ILE A 372 39.96 -2.50 -4.13
CA ILE A 372 40.80 -2.67 -5.34
C ILE A 372 42.28 -2.42 -5.03
N PHE A 373 42.60 -1.41 -4.22
CA PHE A 373 43.99 -1.08 -3.85
C PHE A 373 44.64 -2.13 -2.95
N PHE A 374 43.86 -3.00 -2.31
CA PHE A 374 44.36 -4.06 -1.43
C PHE A 374 44.47 -5.40 -2.15
N VAL A 375 43.64 -5.65 -3.16
CA VAL A 375 43.60 -6.94 -3.89
C VAL A 375 44.31 -6.92 -5.25
N TYR A 376 44.95 -5.81 -5.64
CA TYR A 376 45.55 -5.61 -6.97
C TYR A 376 46.58 -6.68 -7.40
N ASN A 377 47.20 -7.38 -6.44
CA ASN A 377 48.18 -8.44 -6.73
C ASN A 377 47.54 -9.81 -7.05
N ASN A 378 46.25 -10.01 -6.74
CA ASN A 378 45.52 -11.25 -7.02
C ASN A 378 44.55 -10.99 -8.18
N LEU A 379 44.83 -11.54 -9.36
CA LEU A 379 44.04 -11.30 -10.56
C LEU A 379 42.57 -11.72 -10.41
N GLU A 380 42.31 -12.84 -9.73
CA GLU A 380 40.96 -13.37 -9.51
C GLU A 380 40.15 -12.42 -8.61
N ALA A 381 40.68 -12.11 -7.43
CA ALA A 381 40.03 -11.19 -6.48
C ALA A 381 39.91 -9.75 -7.04
N LEU A 382 40.90 -9.32 -7.83
CA LEU A 382 40.88 -8.01 -8.50
C LEU A 382 39.76 -7.94 -9.53
N THR A 383 39.62 -8.94 -10.39
CA THR A 383 38.61 -8.93 -11.45
C THR A 383 37.20 -9.11 -10.89
N GLU A 384 37.02 -9.89 -9.81
CA GLU A 384 35.77 -9.96 -9.05
C GLU A 384 35.39 -8.60 -8.45
N THR A 385 36.35 -7.93 -7.78
CA THR A 385 36.10 -6.62 -7.16
C THR A 385 35.82 -5.54 -8.21
N ILE A 386 36.57 -5.48 -9.32
CA ILE A 386 36.34 -4.51 -10.40
C ILE A 386 34.96 -4.69 -11.03
N PHE A 387 34.54 -5.94 -11.26
CA PHE A 387 33.24 -6.24 -11.83
C PHE A 387 32.08 -5.65 -10.99
N VAL A 388 32.12 -5.82 -9.67
CA VAL A 388 31.10 -5.25 -8.77
C VAL A 388 31.21 -3.73 -8.71
N VAL A 389 32.42 -3.18 -8.53
CA VAL A 389 32.64 -1.72 -8.41
C VAL A 389 32.19 -0.97 -9.66
N VAL A 390 32.45 -1.49 -10.85
CA VAL A 390 32.02 -0.87 -12.12
C VAL A 390 30.49 -0.84 -12.23
N THR A 391 29.81 -1.87 -11.73
CA THR A 391 28.33 -1.92 -11.65
C THR A 391 27.79 -0.86 -10.70
N ASP A 392 28.40 -0.72 -9.54
CA ASP A 392 27.97 0.20 -8.49
C ASP A 392 28.22 1.68 -8.88
N VAL A 393 29.32 1.93 -9.57
CA VAL A 393 29.61 3.22 -10.20
C VAL A 393 28.54 3.57 -11.24
N LEU A 394 28.11 2.60 -12.07
CA LEU A 394 27.03 2.81 -13.02
C LEU A 394 25.72 3.17 -12.33
N ALA A 395 25.32 2.42 -11.29
CA ALA A 395 24.13 2.74 -10.50
C ALA A 395 24.19 4.17 -9.93
N SER A 396 25.36 4.58 -9.43
CA SER A 396 25.61 5.94 -8.93
C SER A 396 25.45 7.01 -10.02
N MET A 397 25.99 6.76 -11.21
CA MET A 397 25.83 7.67 -12.36
C MET A 397 24.35 7.81 -12.76
N LYS A 398 23.61 6.70 -12.82
CA LYS A 398 22.16 6.73 -13.11
C LYS A 398 21.41 7.56 -12.08
N MET A 399 21.66 7.34 -10.79
CA MET A 399 21.04 8.11 -9.70
C MET A 399 21.34 9.61 -9.84
N TYR A 400 22.59 9.96 -10.11
CA TYR A 400 22.97 11.36 -10.34
C TYR A 400 22.16 12.00 -11.47
N PHE A 401 22.07 11.38 -12.64
CA PHE A 401 21.27 11.91 -13.75
C PHE A 401 19.77 11.94 -13.44
N PHE A 402 19.25 10.93 -12.74
CA PHE A 402 17.85 10.86 -12.33
C PHE A 402 17.47 12.00 -11.37
N ILE A 403 18.34 12.31 -10.40
CA ILE A 403 18.18 13.43 -9.45
C ILE A 403 18.35 14.76 -10.18
N ARG A 404 19.40 14.92 -11.01
CA ARG A 404 19.66 16.13 -11.80
C ARG A 404 18.45 16.52 -12.65
N ASN A 405 17.76 15.53 -13.21
CA ASN A 405 16.60 15.73 -14.08
C ASN A 405 15.25 15.78 -13.33
N VAL A 406 15.24 16.00 -12.00
CA VAL A 406 14.01 16.06 -11.19
C VAL A 406 12.96 17.03 -11.72
N LYS A 407 13.36 18.22 -12.17
CA LYS A 407 12.42 19.22 -12.72
C LYS A 407 11.73 18.71 -13.98
N LEU A 408 12.48 18.02 -14.84
CA LEU A 408 11.96 17.43 -16.07
C LEU A 408 11.02 16.26 -15.78
N ARG A 409 11.40 15.41 -14.82
CA ARG A 409 10.53 14.33 -14.31
C ARG A 409 9.19 14.88 -13.79
N LYS A 410 9.21 15.89 -12.91
CA LYS A 410 7.99 16.53 -12.39
C LYS A 410 7.13 17.12 -13.52
N LYS A 411 7.76 17.75 -14.52
CA LYS A 411 7.07 18.26 -15.72
C LYS A 411 6.40 17.16 -16.53
N LEU A 412 7.07 16.03 -16.76
CA LEU A 412 6.51 14.87 -17.44
C LEU A 412 5.29 14.32 -16.68
N MET A 413 5.40 14.13 -15.37
CA MET A 413 4.28 13.64 -14.55
C MET A 413 3.08 14.60 -14.58
N ARG A 414 3.32 15.92 -14.55
CA ARG A 414 2.24 16.91 -14.66
C ARG A 414 1.57 16.89 -16.03
N ASN A 415 2.33 16.70 -17.11
CA ASN A 415 1.76 16.65 -18.46
C ASN A 415 0.73 15.53 -18.63
N LEU A 416 0.89 14.40 -17.93
CA LEU A 416 -0.10 13.30 -17.95
C LEU A 416 -1.46 13.72 -17.40
N THR A 417 -1.51 14.72 -16.52
CA THR A 417 -2.75 15.27 -15.96
C THR A 417 -3.43 16.31 -16.87
N ASN A 418 -2.75 16.74 -17.94
CA ASN A 418 -3.32 17.71 -18.87
C ASN A 418 -4.50 17.08 -19.63
N VAL A 419 -5.52 17.90 -19.91
CA VAL A 419 -6.75 17.49 -20.60
C VAL A 419 -6.47 16.83 -21.96
N THR A 420 -5.41 17.25 -22.66
CA THR A 420 -5.01 16.66 -23.95
C THR A 420 -4.57 15.20 -23.85
N PHE A 421 -4.06 14.77 -22.68
CA PHE A 421 -3.59 13.41 -22.43
C PHE A 421 -4.68 12.51 -21.82
N GLN A 422 -5.90 13.03 -21.64
CA GLN A 422 -6.99 12.29 -21.01
C GLN A 422 -7.80 11.50 -22.05
N PRO A 423 -8.06 10.20 -21.81
CA PRO A 423 -8.95 9.43 -22.67
C PRO A 423 -10.38 9.99 -22.58
N ARG A 424 -11.04 10.12 -23.73
CA ARG A 424 -12.36 10.78 -23.87
C ARG A 424 -13.53 9.83 -23.63
N ASN A 425 -13.33 8.53 -23.82
CA ASN A 425 -14.38 7.51 -23.73
C ASN A 425 -13.85 6.19 -23.16
N SER A 426 -14.77 5.29 -22.80
CA SER A 426 -14.44 3.97 -22.23
C SER A 426 -13.67 3.09 -23.21
N THR A 427 -13.88 3.24 -24.52
CA THR A 427 -13.17 2.49 -25.56
C THR A 427 -11.68 2.82 -25.55
N GLN A 428 -11.31 4.10 -25.45
CA GLN A 428 -9.92 4.53 -25.32
C GLN A 428 -9.27 4.02 -24.04
N ILE A 429 -10.00 4.00 -22.93
CA ILE A 429 -9.53 3.40 -21.68
C ILE A 429 -9.24 1.91 -21.89
N GLN A 430 -10.14 1.17 -22.54
CA GLN A 430 -9.94 -0.26 -22.84
C GLN A 430 -8.79 -0.49 -23.82
N MET A 431 -8.56 0.43 -24.76
CA MET A 431 -7.48 0.33 -25.74
C MET A 431 -6.09 0.47 -25.12
N VAL A 432 -5.91 1.35 -24.12
CA VAL A 432 -4.60 1.54 -23.45
C VAL A 432 -4.32 0.51 -22.35
N GLN A 433 -5.36 -0.16 -21.83
CA GLN A 433 -5.25 -1.14 -20.75
C GLN A 433 -4.23 -2.28 -21.03
N PRO A 434 -4.18 -2.90 -22.23
CA PRO A 434 -3.18 -3.91 -22.55
C PRO A 434 -1.74 -3.42 -22.39
N ALA A 435 -1.43 -2.20 -22.86
CA ALA A 435 -0.10 -1.62 -22.75
C ALA A 435 0.28 -1.36 -21.28
N LEU A 436 -0.65 -0.81 -20.48
CA LEU A 436 -0.46 -0.59 -19.04
C LEU A 436 -0.30 -1.91 -18.27
N LYS A 437 -1.03 -2.96 -18.66
CA LYS A 437 -0.89 -4.31 -18.10
C LYS A 437 0.45 -4.93 -18.48
N SER A 438 0.89 -4.77 -19.72
CA SER A 438 2.20 -5.22 -20.20
C SER A 438 3.33 -4.63 -19.34
N TRP A 439 3.29 -3.32 -19.09
CA TRP A 439 4.25 -2.67 -18.19
C TRP A 439 4.24 -3.28 -16.78
N LYS A 440 3.06 -3.55 -16.19
CA LYS A 440 2.97 -4.18 -14.86
C LYS A 440 3.57 -5.58 -14.82
N VAL A 441 3.32 -6.38 -15.87
CA VAL A 441 3.91 -7.72 -15.98
C VAL A 441 5.43 -7.63 -16.06
N ILE A 442 5.96 -6.73 -16.90
CA ILE A 442 7.40 -6.51 -17.04
C ILE A 442 8.01 -6.05 -15.70
N TYR A 443 7.36 -5.10 -15.00
CA TYR A 443 7.81 -4.63 -13.68
C TYR A 443 7.90 -5.78 -12.67
N ILE A 444 6.86 -6.63 -12.58
CA ILE A 444 6.82 -7.76 -11.64
C ILE A 444 7.91 -8.79 -12.00
N THR A 445 8.00 -9.21 -13.26
CA THR A 445 9.01 -10.17 -13.71
C THR A 445 10.43 -9.67 -13.42
N PHE A 446 10.68 -8.40 -13.71
CA PHE A 446 11.98 -7.79 -13.48
C PHE A 446 12.31 -7.65 -11.98
N SER A 447 11.30 -7.35 -11.15
CA SER A 447 11.43 -7.29 -9.68
C SER A 447 11.73 -8.65 -9.07
N ILE A 448 11.08 -9.71 -9.55
CA ILE A 448 11.34 -11.08 -9.10
C ILE A 448 12.77 -11.48 -9.45
N MET A 449 13.19 -11.25 -10.68
CA MET A 449 14.55 -11.57 -11.14
C MET A 449 15.62 -10.80 -10.34
N ALA A 450 15.46 -9.49 -10.14
CA ALA A 450 16.41 -8.68 -9.37
C ALA A 450 16.47 -9.11 -7.89
N SER A 451 15.30 -9.40 -7.29
CA SER A 451 15.24 -9.89 -5.90
C SER A 451 15.89 -11.26 -5.76
N TYR A 452 15.69 -12.14 -6.73
CA TYR A 452 16.33 -13.46 -6.78
C TYR A 452 17.86 -13.35 -6.82
N THR A 453 18.40 -12.52 -7.71
CA THR A 453 19.86 -12.26 -7.78
C THR A 453 20.38 -11.70 -6.47
N MET A 454 19.70 -10.70 -5.88
CA MET A 454 20.13 -10.11 -4.60
C MET A 454 20.12 -11.12 -3.44
N VAL A 455 19.09 -11.96 -3.35
CA VAL A 455 19.00 -13.01 -2.33
C VAL A 455 20.12 -14.04 -2.51
N ILE A 456 20.46 -14.44 -3.73
CA ILE A 456 21.58 -15.35 -3.96
C ILE A 456 22.88 -14.73 -3.48
N TRP A 457 23.20 -13.50 -3.89
CA TRP A 457 24.45 -12.83 -3.53
C TRP A 457 24.58 -12.60 -2.02
N THR A 458 23.47 -12.34 -1.33
CA THR A 458 23.49 -12.11 0.12
C THR A 458 23.45 -13.41 0.92
N VAL A 459 22.55 -14.34 0.61
CA VAL A 459 22.32 -15.53 1.44
C VAL A 459 23.33 -16.65 1.19
N LEU A 460 23.84 -16.81 -0.03
CA LEU A 460 24.74 -17.92 -0.38
C LEU A 460 26.02 -17.97 0.47
N PRO A 461 26.68 -16.83 0.80
CA PRO A 461 27.78 -16.79 1.77
C PRO A 461 27.45 -17.29 3.18
N LEU A 462 26.18 -17.23 3.62
CA LEU A 462 25.74 -17.78 4.91
C LEU A 462 25.52 -19.28 4.87
N LEU A 463 25.15 -19.81 3.71
CA LEU A 463 24.91 -21.23 3.50
C LEU A 463 26.20 -22.01 3.28
N ASN A 464 27.23 -21.34 2.77
CA ASN A 464 28.56 -21.92 2.60
C ASN A 464 29.40 -21.75 3.88
N ASP A 465 30.45 -22.56 4.06
CA ASP A 465 31.37 -22.46 5.21
C ASP A 465 32.11 -21.11 5.30
N SER A 466 31.91 -20.22 4.32
CA SER A 466 32.42 -18.84 4.26
C SER A 466 32.03 -17.97 5.47
N PHE A 467 30.88 -18.23 6.12
CA PHE A 467 30.51 -17.57 7.37
C PHE A 467 31.51 -17.88 8.50
N LYS A 468 32.03 -19.12 8.57
CA LYS A 468 33.04 -19.53 9.57
C LYS A 468 34.38 -18.84 9.34
N GLU A 469 34.65 -18.41 8.10
CA GLU A 469 35.85 -17.66 7.73
C GLU A 469 35.70 -16.13 7.93
N GLY A 470 34.52 -15.66 8.36
CA GLY A 470 34.24 -14.23 8.51
C GLY A 470 34.23 -13.48 7.17
N ARG A 471 33.88 -14.15 6.06
CA ARG A 471 33.73 -13.49 4.75
C ARG A 471 32.42 -12.71 4.68
N LEU A 472 32.50 -11.50 4.14
CA LEU A 472 31.34 -10.66 3.86
C LEU A 472 30.75 -11.00 2.48
N PRO A 473 29.46 -10.70 2.21
CA PRO A 473 28.83 -10.97 0.91
C PRO A 473 29.51 -10.29 -0.27
N PHE A 474 30.04 -9.09 -0.05
CA PHE A 474 30.82 -8.36 -1.05
C PHE A 474 32.20 -8.05 -0.50
N ALA A 475 33.24 -8.35 -1.27
CA ALA A 475 34.61 -8.02 -0.91
C ALA A 475 34.77 -6.49 -0.80
N ALA A 476 35.04 -6.01 0.41
CA ALA A 476 35.18 -4.59 0.71
C ALA A 476 36.21 -4.38 1.82
N TRP A 477 36.89 -3.24 1.78
CA TRP A 477 37.80 -2.83 2.84
C TRP A 477 37.09 -1.90 3.82
N TYR A 478 37.26 -2.15 5.12
CA TYR A 478 36.77 -1.29 6.19
C TYR A 478 37.92 -0.84 7.09
N PRO A 479 37.84 0.36 7.71
CA PRO A 479 38.88 0.88 8.61
C PRO A 479 38.91 0.19 9.98
N TYR A 480 38.18 -0.92 10.16
CA TYR A 480 38.10 -1.72 11.37
C TYR A 480 38.09 -3.21 10.99
N ASP A 481 38.37 -4.09 11.96
CA ASP A 481 38.38 -5.54 11.74
C ASP A 481 36.94 -6.08 11.60
N SER A 482 36.48 -6.17 10.35
CA SER A 482 35.13 -6.62 10.01
C SER A 482 34.92 -8.11 10.24
N ARG A 483 35.93 -8.90 10.65
CA ARG A 483 35.78 -10.34 10.92
C ARG A 483 35.40 -10.65 12.36
N LYS A 484 35.45 -9.66 13.26
CA LYS A 484 35.16 -9.84 14.69
C LYS A 484 33.73 -9.42 15.02
N SER A 485 33.06 -10.21 15.86
CA SER A 485 31.77 -9.82 16.44
C SER A 485 31.95 -8.67 17.44
N PRO A 486 31.06 -7.66 17.49
CA PRO A 486 29.81 -7.51 16.73
C PRO A 486 29.95 -6.77 15.37
N PHE A 487 31.18 -6.40 14.98
CA PHE A 487 31.43 -5.61 13.77
C PHE A 487 31.12 -6.38 12.48
N TYR A 488 31.31 -7.70 12.48
CA TYR A 488 30.95 -8.56 11.35
C TYR A 488 29.45 -8.47 11.05
N GLU A 489 28.61 -8.70 12.05
CA GLU A 489 27.15 -8.72 11.93
C GLU A 489 26.62 -7.34 11.51
N LEU A 490 27.14 -6.28 12.10
CA LEU A 490 26.78 -4.90 11.73
C LEU A 490 27.17 -4.57 10.29
N THR A 491 28.37 -4.97 9.86
CA THR A 491 28.87 -4.72 8.50
C THR A 491 28.12 -5.56 7.47
N TYR A 492 27.79 -6.79 7.82
CA TYR A 492 26.98 -7.69 7.00
C TYR A 492 25.60 -7.08 6.75
N VAL A 493 24.90 -6.65 7.81
CA VAL A 493 23.59 -5.96 7.69
C VAL A 493 23.72 -4.68 6.87
N TYR A 494 24.78 -3.90 7.07
CA TYR A 494 25.04 -2.70 6.28
C TYR A 494 25.20 -3.01 4.78
N GLN A 495 25.97 -4.05 4.40
CA GLN A 495 26.11 -4.45 3.00
C GLN A 495 24.79 -4.92 2.40
N VAL A 496 24.00 -5.73 3.14
CA VAL A 496 22.67 -6.18 2.68
C VAL A 496 21.73 -5.00 2.46
N LEU A 497 21.72 -4.01 3.37
CA LEU A 497 20.92 -2.79 3.21
C LEU A 497 21.40 -1.93 2.03
N GLY A 498 22.72 -1.80 1.86
CA GLY A 498 23.34 -1.07 0.75
C GLY A 498 22.96 -1.65 -0.60
N ILE A 499 23.17 -2.95 -0.80
CA ILE A 499 22.84 -3.63 -2.05
C ILE A 499 21.34 -3.66 -2.32
N TRP A 500 20.52 -3.78 -1.26
CA TRP A 500 19.06 -3.70 -1.39
C TRP A 500 18.64 -2.33 -1.92
N CYS A 501 19.16 -1.25 -1.32
CA CYS A 501 18.92 0.13 -1.73
C CYS A 501 19.35 0.36 -3.18
N LEU A 502 20.54 -0.10 -3.57
CA LEU A 502 21.06 0.00 -4.94
C LEU A 502 20.19 -0.78 -5.95
N THR A 503 19.79 -2.01 -5.60
CA THR A 503 18.95 -2.86 -6.45
C THR A 503 17.59 -2.22 -6.70
N VAL A 504 16.93 -1.75 -5.64
CA VAL A 504 15.64 -1.06 -5.72
C VAL A 504 15.77 0.24 -6.50
N ALA A 505 16.80 1.05 -6.24
CA ALA A 505 17.05 2.27 -7.00
C ALA A 505 17.23 1.99 -8.49
N ASN A 506 18.13 1.07 -8.85
CA ASN A 506 18.43 0.73 -10.24
C ASN A 506 17.18 0.23 -10.96
N LEU A 507 16.53 -0.81 -10.42
CA LEU A 507 15.32 -1.40 -11.01
C LEU A 507 14.22 -0.36 -11.27
N ASN A 508 13.96 0.51 -10.30
CA ASN A 508 12.86 1.46 -10.43
C ASN A 508 13.21 2.64 -11.34
N MET A 509 14.48 3.05 -11.45
CA MET A 509 14.90 4.04 -12.46
C MET A 509 14.68 3.50 -13.88
N GLU A 510 15.01 2.24 -14.16
CA GLU A 510 14.85 1.64 -15.49
C GLU A 510 13.38 1.43 -15.84
N THR A 511 12.61 0.86 -14.92
CA THR A 511 11.18 0.61 -15.15
C THR A 511 10.37 1.91 -15.22
N MET A 512 10.85 3.02 -14.65
CA MET A 512 10.29 4.37 -14.86
C MET A 512 10.54 4.87 -16.30
N ILE A 513 11.72 4.60 -16.87
CA ILE A 513 12.00 4.93 -18.27
C ILE A 513 11.07 4.14 -19.20
N ALA A 514 10.96 2.83 -18.97
CA ALA A 514 10.00 1.98 -19.67
C ALA A 514 8.56 2.48 -19.53
N ALA A 515 8.16 2.95 -18.34
CA ALA A 515 6.82 3.50 -18.12
C ALA A 515 6.54 4.72 -19.00
N LEU A 516 7.46 5.69 -19.01
CA LEU A 516 7.34 6.89 -19.84
C LEU A 516 7.25 6.56 -21.33
N MET A 517 7.98 5.51 -21.75
CA MET A 517 7.91 5.01 -23.12
C MET A 517 6.54 4.41 -23.46
N VAL A 518 6.04 3.49 -22.61
CA VAL A 518 4.70 2.89 -22.75
C VAL A 518 3.60 3.96 -22.75
N LEU A 519 3.70 4.95 -21.87
CA LEU A 519 2.76 6.06 -21.81
C LEU A 519 2.77 6.91 -23.09
N THR A 520 3.96 7.14 -23.67
CA THR A 520 4.08 7.82 -24.97
C THR A 520 3.38 7.01 -26.06
N GLY A 521 3.63 5.69 -26.12
CA GLY A 521 2.98 4.79 -27.07
C GLY A 521 1.45 4.74 -26.90
N ALA A 522 0.95 4.69 -25.67
CA ALA A 522 -0.49 4.72 -25.38
C ALA A 522 -1.16 6.03 -25.85
N GLN A 523 -0.44 7.15 -25.79
CA GLN A 523 -0.95 8.42 -26.32
C GLN A 523 -0.98 8.45 -27.85
N CYS A 524 0.01 7.84 -28.51
CA CYS A 524 -0.01 7.62 -29.95
C CYS A 524 -1.22 6.77 -30.36
N ASP A 525 -1.52 5.69 -29.63
CA ASP A 525 -2.69 4.84 -29.89
C ASP A 525 -4.00 5.64 -29.76
N ILE A 526 -4.13 6.49 -28.73
CA ILE A 526 -5.29 7.39 -28.54
C ILE A 526 -5.42 8.36 -29.72
N LEU A 527 -4.32 8.98 -30.15
CA LEU A 527 -4.32 9.90 -31.28
C LEU A 527 -4.72 9.18 -32.58
N CYS A 528 -4.18 7.99 -32.84
CA CYS A 528 -4.52 7.19 -34.01
C CYS A 528 -6.02 6.84 -34.04
N ASN A 529 -6.58 6.38 -32.91
CA ASN A 529 -8.02 6.15 -32.81
C ASN A 529 -8.85 7.43 -33.04
N ASN A 530 -8.40 8.56 -32.48
CA ASN A 530 -9.07 9.86 -32.69
C ASN A 530 -9.09 10.26 -34.18
N LEU A 531 -7.99 10.05 -34.90
CA LEU A 531 -7.89 10.33 -36.34
C LEU A 531 -8.76 9.37 -37.16
N HIS A 532 -8.74 8.07 -36.84
CA HIS A 532 -9.56 7.06 -37.54
C HIS A 532 -11.07 7.27 -37.33
N THR A 533 -11.47 7.83 -36.19
CA THR A 533 -12.88 8.11 -35.87
C THR A 533 -13.34 9.51 -36.27
N LEU A 534 -12.48 10.31 -36.92
CA LEU A 534 -12.81 11.64 -37.36
C LEU A 534 -13.80 11.59 -38.53
N GLN A 535 -14.99 12.18 -38.34
CA GLN A 535 -16.03 12.28 -39.36
C GLN A 535 -16.10 13.70 -39.94
N SER A 536 -16.41 13.79 -41.23
CA SER A 536 -16.67 15.07 -41.92
C SER A 536 -18.03 15.63 -41.48
N GLY A 537 -18.00 16.68 -40.66
CA GLY A 537 -19.18 17.37 -40.12
C GLY A 537 -18.84 18.80 -39.66
N SER A 538 -19.79 19.51 -39.05
CA SER A 538 -19.60 20.90 -38.58
C SER A 538 -18.40 21.07 -37.63
N ASP A 539 -18.12 20.03 -36.84
CA ASP A 539 -17.11 20.05 -35.79
C ASP A 539 -15.73 19.54 -36.27
N PHE A 540 -15.59 19.23 -37.57
CA PHE A 540 -14.37 18.64 -38.14
C PHE A 540 -13.13 19.52 -37.88
N ASN A 541 -13.23 20.82 -38.17
CA ASN A 541 -12.12 21.75 -38.00
C ASN A 541 -11.70 21.88 -36.53
N GLU A 542 -12.65 21.93 -35.60
CA GLU A 542 -12.34 22.02 -34.17
C GLU A 542 -11.66 20.74 -33.67
N ASN A 543 -12.17 19.57 -34.05
CA ASN A 543 -11.59 18.29 -33.68
C ASN A 543 -10.19 18.11 -34.28
N MET A 544 -9.98 18.48 -35.54
CA MET A 544 -8.68 18.41 -36.20
C MET A 544 -7.65 19.32 -35.51
N ILE A 545 -8.03 20.56 -35.15
CA ILE A 545 -7.17 21.46 -34.37
C ILE A 545 -6.79 20.84 -33.03
N GLN A 546 -7.74 20.19 -32.33
CA GLN A 546 -7.45 19.51 -31.07
C GLN A 546 -6.48 18.32 -31.25
N TYR A 547 -6.61 17.55 -32.34
CA TYR A 547 -5.74 16.41 -32.60
C TYR A 547 -4.32 16.85 -33.00
N VAL A 548 -4.19 17.91 -33.78
CA VAL A 548 -2.87 18.52 -34.08
C VAL A 548 -2.20 19.04 -32.79
N LYS A 549 -2.97 19.65 -31.88
CA LYS A 549 -2.47 20.04 -30.55
C LYS A 549 -2.01 18.83 -29.75
N HIS A 550 -2.80 17.76 -29.71
CA HIS A 550 -2.45 16.52 -29.02
C HIS A 550 -1.17 15.89 -29.59
N HIS A 551 -1.05 15.77 -30.91
CA HIS A 551 0.18 15.31 -31.58
C HIS A 551 1.40 16.15 -31.19
N ARG A 552 1.28 17.48 -31.24
CA ARG A 552 2.37 18.39 -30.84
C ARG A 552 2.78 18.17 -29.37
N ASP A 553 1.82 17.95 -28.49
CA ASP A 553 2.10 17.69 -27.08
C ASP A 553 2.74 16.31 -26.87
N ILE A 554 2.35 15.28 -27.63
CA ILE A 554 3.01 13.95 -27.63
C ILE A 554 4.47 14.08 -28.06
N VAL A 555 4.75 14.75 -29.18
CA VAL A 555 6.12 14.95 -29.67
C VAL A 555 6.96 15.70 -28.64
N ARG A 556 6.40 16.74 -28.02
CA ARG A 556 7.08 17.48 -26.95
C ARG A 556 7.29 16.60 -25.70
N PHE A 557 6.34 15.75 -25.35
CA PHE A 557 6.46 14.80 -24.25
C PHE A 557 7.58 13.80 -24.52
N ALA A 558 7.60 13.18 -25.70
CA ALA A 558 8.64 12.24 -26.13
C ALA A 558 10.04 12.87 -26.13
N ALA A 559 10.19 14.11 -26.62
CA ALA A 559 11.46 14.83 -26.58
C ALA A 559 11.93 15.10 -25.14
N ASN A 560 11.01 15.45 -24.24
CA ASN A 560 11.33 15.61 -22.81
C ASN A 560 11.68 14.27 -22.15
N CYS A 561 11.03 13.16 -22.52
CA CYS A 561 11.40 11.82 -22.08
C CYS A 561 12.83 11.48 -22.52
N ASN A 562 13.15 11.68 -23.80
CA ASN A 562 14.50 11.43 -24.31
C ASN A 562 15.56 12.25 -23.56
N ASN A 563 15.33 13.55 -23.35
CA ASN A 563 16.25 14.39 -22.58
C ASN A 563 16.38 13.97 -21.10
N PHE A 564 15.34 13.33 -20.54
CA PHE A 564 15.35 12.84 -19.17
C PHE A 564 16.26 11.62 -19.01
N PHE A 565 16.25 10.67 -19.94
CA PHE A 565 16.95 9.39 -19.79
C PHE A 565 18.12 9.16 -20.74
N SER A 566 18.38 10.02 -21.74
CA SER A 566 19.42 9.79 -22.76
C SER A 566 20.80 9.49 -22.17
N MET A 567 21.23 10.27 -21.19
CA MET A 567 22.52 10.04 -20.50
C MET A 567 22.51 8.79 -19.62
N ILE A 568 21.37 8.45 -19.00
CA ILE A 568 21.21 7.23 -18.20
C ILE A 568 21.39 6.00 -19.10
N VAL A 569 20.73 6.00 -20.26
CA VAL A 569 20.82 4.93 -21.27
C VAL A 569 22.25 4.84 -21.83
N LEU A 570 22.89 5.98 -22.13
CA LEU A 570 24.27 6.00 -22.62
C LEU A 570 25.24 5.35 -21.63
N CYS A 571 25.19 5.75 -20.35
CA CYS A 571 26.00 5.12 -19.29
C CYS A 571 25.70 3.63 -19.17
N GLN A 572 24.42 3.24 -19.22
CA GLN A 572 24.02 1.83 -19.15
C GLN A 572 24.69 1.00 -20.23
N PHE A 573 24.53 1.37 -21.51
CA PHE A 573 25.05 0.57 -22.61
C PHE A 573 26.59 0.48 -22.58
N PHE A 574 27.27 1.61 -22.33
CA PHE A 574 28.73 1.63 -22.30
C PHE A 574 29.29 0.77 -21.15
N THR A 575 28.78 0.95 -19.94
CA THR A 575 29.30 0.23 -18.77
C THR A 575 28.88 -1.24 -18.77
N SER A 576 27.68 -1.58 -19.27
CA SER A 576 27.24 -2.98 -19.34
C SER A 576 28.13 -3.82 -20.25
N THR A 577 28.68 -3.27 -21.33
CA THR A 577 29.64 -3.98 -22.18
C THR A 577 30.90 -4.36 -21.42
N ALA A 578 31.45 -3.44 -20.61
CA ALA A 578 32.61 -3.73 -19.77
C ALA A 578 32.29 -4.77 -18.69
N VAL A 579 31.14 -4.62 -18.01
CA VAL A 579 30.70 -5.54 -16.96
C VAL A 579 30.47 -6.95 -17.51
N LEU A 580 29.82 -7.10 -18.67
CA LEU A 580 29.65 -8.40 -19.33
C LEU A 580 30.99 -9.03 -19.70
N ALA A 581 31.96 -8.24 -20.17
CA ALA A 581 33.29 -8.75 -20.49
C ALA A 581 34.01 -9.31 -19.25
N PHE A 582 33.99 -8.57 -18.13
CA PHE A 582 34.58 -9.04 -16.87
C PHE A 582 33.84 -10.25 -16.29
N ALA A 583 32.50 -10.27 -16.34
CA ALA A 583 31.70 -11.40 -15.88
C ALA A 583 31.97 -12.67 -16.70
N MET A 584 32.06 -12.55 -18.03
CA MET A 584 32.40 -13.68 -18.89
C MET A 584 33.82 -14.19 -18.63
N PHE A 585 34.80 -13.29 -18.42
CA PHE A 585 36.16 -13.69 -18.04
C PHE A 585 36.17 -14.43 -16.69
N GLN A 586 35.46 -13.91 -15.69
CA GLN A 586 35.30 -14.56 -14.38
C GLN A 586 34.68 -15.96 -14.49
N MET A 587 33.66 -16.13 -15.33
CA MET A 587 33.06 -17.45 -15.59
C MET A 587 34.06 -18.46 -16.20
N THR A 588 35.17 -18.02 -16.81
CA THR A 588 36.22 -18.93 -17.30
C THR A 588 37.22 -19.36 -16.23
N LEU A 589 37.28 -18.64 -15.10
CA LEU A 589 38.16 -18.94 -13.98
C LEU A 589 37.51 -19.87 -12.95
N LEU A 590 36.18 -19.88 -12.89
CA LEU A 590 35.40 -20.63 -11.91
C LEU A 590 35.03 -22.04 -12.40
N ASP A 591 34.92 -22.98 -11.47
CA ASP A 591 34.36 -24.30 -11.77
C ASP A 591 32.90 -24.18 -12.22
N ALA A 592 32.52 -24.95 -13.24
CA ALA A 592 31.22 -24.85 -13.91
C ALA A 592 30.01 -24.99 -12.97
N VAL A 593 30.15 -25.72 -11.86
CA VAL A 593 29.09 -26.01 -10.88
C VAL A 593 29.36 -25.35 -9.51
N SER A 594 30.23 -24.34 -9.46
CA SER A 594 30.48 -23.60 -8.22
C SER A 594 29.31 -22.67 -7.84
N PRO A 595 29.08 -22.41 -6.54
CA PRO A 595 28.13 -21.40 -6.07
C PRO A 595 28.41 -20.01 -6.70
N GLU A 596 29.68 -19.66 -6.85
CA GLU A 596 30.15 -18.41 -7.46
C GLU A 596 29.79 -18.32 -8.95
N SER A 597 29.96 -19.41 -9.72
CA SER A 597 29.50 -19.51 -11.11
C SER A 597 27.99 -19.23 -11.23
N PHE A 598 27.18 -19.76 -10.31
CA PHE A 598 25.74 -19.50 -10.29
C PHE A 598 25.41 -18.02 -9.99
N THR A 599 26.13 -17.40 -9.07
CA THR A 599 25.95 -15.97 -8.73
C THR A 599 26.26 -15.07 -9.93
N ASN A 600 27.37 -15.32 -10.63
CA ASN A 600 27.79 -14.57 -11.82
C ASN A 600 26.84 -14.79 -13.00
N LEU A 601 26.39 -16.02 -13.24
CA LEU A 601 25.39 -16.31 -14.27
C LEU A 601 24.06 -15.61 -14.00
N SER A 602 23.59 -15.64 -12.75
CA SER A 602 22.35 -14.96 -12.35
C SER A 602 22.43 -13.44 -12.57
N TYR A 603 23.60 -12.85 -12.32
CA TYR A 603 23.86 -11.44 -12.57
C TYR A 603 23.90 -11.13 -14.07
N MET A 604 24.59 -11.93 -14.89
CA MET A 604 24.63 -11.72 -16.35
C MET A 604 23.23 -11.80 -16.98
N ASN A 605 22.40 -12.73 -16.52
CA ASN A 605 21.00 -12.81 -16.94
C ASN A 605 20.22 -11.55 -16.55
N ALA A 606 20.45 -11.02 -15.34
CA ALA A 606 19.81 -9.78 -14.92
C ALA A 606 20.25 -8.59 -15.79
N LEU A 607 21.55 -8.45 -16.07
CA LEU A 607 22.11 -7.36 -16.87
C LEU A 607 21.66 -7.41 -18.34
N THR A 608 21.63 -8.60 -18.95
CA THR A 608 21.15 -8.77 -20.32
C THR A 608 19.67 -8.44 -20.45
N ALA A 609 18.85 -8.80 -19.45
CA ALA A 609 17.44 -8.40 -19.39
C ALA A 609 17.26 -6.88 -19.25
N GLN A 610 18.15 -6.16 -18.54
CA GLN A 610 18.14 -4.68 -18.50
C GLN A 610 18.32 -4.09 -19.89
N LEU A 611 19.34 -4.55 -20.62
CA LEU A 611 19.62 -4.07 -21.98
C LEU A 611 18.47 -4.37 -22.94
N PHE A 612 17.90 -5.59 -22.85
CA PHE A 612 16.75 -5.98 -23.67
C PHE A 612 15.55 -5.05 -23.45
N MET A 613 15.29 -4.62 -22.21
CA MET A 613 14.17 -3.74 -21.89
C MET A 613 14.25 -2.40 -22.66
N TYR A 614 15.42 -1.76 -22.69
CA TYR A 614 15.60 -0.50 -23.42
C TYR A 614 15.37 -0.69 -24.93
N CYS A 615 15.91 -1.77 -25.50
CA CYS A 615 15.75 -2.07 -26.91
C CYS A 615 14.29 -2.35 -27.29
N TRP A 616 13.58 -3.12 -26.46
CA TRP A 616 12.18 -3.49 -26.72
C TRP A 616 11.26 -2.27 -26.78
N PHE A 617 11.28 -1.43 -25.74
CA PHE A 617 10.40 -0.26 -25.69
C PHE A 617 10.80 0.84 -26.69
N GLY A 618 12.10 0.97 -26.98
CA GLY A 618 12.58 1.84 -28.05
C GLY A 618 11.99 1.44 -29.41
N ASN A 619 12.07 0.15 -29.75
CA ASN A 619 11.52 -0.40 -31.00
C ASN A 619 9.98 -0.30 -31.07
N GLU A 620 9.28 -0.51 -29.95
CA GLU A 620 7.82 -0.37 -29.89
C GLU A 620 7.37 1.06 -30.22
N ILE A 621 8.02 2.07 -29.65
CA ILE A 621 7.72 3.48 -29.96
C ILE A 621 7.97 3.77 -31.43
N GLU A 622 9.12 3.35 -31.97
CA GLU A 622 9.45 3.59 -33.38
C GLU A 622 8.40 2.99 -34.30
N THR A 623 7.96 1.76 -34.02
CA THR A 623 6.92 1.07 -34.78
C THR A 623 5.59 1.84 -34.73
N LYS A 624 5.18 2.31 -33.54
CA LYS A 624 3.94 3.07 -33.37
C LYS A 624 3.99 4.45 -34.04
N VAL A 625 5.14 5.11 -34.03
CA VAL A 625 5.33 6.41 -34.69
C VAL A 625 5.27 6.27 -36.21
N ARG A 626 5.78 5.17 -36.78
CA ARG A 626 5.68 4.91 -38.24
C ARG A 626 4.25 4.61 -38.72
N LEU A 627 3.36 4.19 -37.82
CA LEU A 627 1.94 3.90 -38.13
C LEU A 627 1.04 5.14 -38.04
N LEU A 628 1.51 6.20 -37.39
CA LEU A 628 0.88 7.53 -37.38
C LEU A 628 1.26 8.30 -38.64
#